data_AF-A0A1G1EE25-F1
#
_entry.id   AF-A0A1G1EE25-F1
#
_cell.length_a   1.000
_cell.length_b   1.000
_cell.length_c   1.000
_cell.angle_alpha   90.00
_cell.angle_beta   90.00
_cell.angle_gamma   90.00
#
_symmetry.space_group_name_H-M   'P 1'
#
loop_
_entity.id
_entity.type
_entity.pdbx_description
1 polymer ?
#
loop_
_entity_poly.entity_id
_entity_poly.type
_entity_poly.pdbx_seq_one_letter_code
_entity_poly.pdbx_strand_id
1 'polypeptide(L)'
;MKKKILSVSTLYFLFFPYLFVSLLFAQQLNTPPEGLEKRKPPKELKLTSILYELAISPNRENFATEHNIPLHEGRVRVFIYLDPASRKSERESLGKGYNIEVEKQSNDLLRALVPIDEMIQLSKESIVWSITLPDRPTKP
;
A
#
# COMPACT_ATOMS: atom_id res chain seq x y z
N MET A 1 34.55 64.14 -45.36
CA MET A 1 33.37 63.35 -44.91
C MET A 1 33.41 61.99 -45.59
N LYS A 2 33.74 60.90 -44.86
CA LYS A 2 33.70 59.52 -45.38
C LYS A 2 32.72 58.72 -44.53
N LYS A 3 31.58 58.31 -45.11
CA LYS A 3 30.58 57.46 -44.45
C LYS A 3 31.08 56.01 -44.44
N LYS A 4 31.30 55.44 -43.26
CA LYS A 4 31.47 53.99 -43.08
C LYS A 4 30.10 53.37 -42.85
N ILE A 5 29.70 52.51 -43.77
CA ILE A 5 28.52 51.63 -43.66
C ILE A 5 28.97 50.44 -42.82
N LEU A 6 28.50 50.34 -41.57
CA LEU A 6 28.64 49.13 -40.78
C LEU A 6 27.57 48.12 -41.24
N SER A 7 28.02 46.93 -41.61
CA SER A 7 27.17 45.81 -42.01
C SER A 7 26.39 45.27 -40.80
N VAL A 8 25.11 45.00 -41.00
CA VAL A 8 24.15 44.53 -39.98
C VAL A 8 24.30 43.02 -39.67
N SER A 9 25.40 42.40 -40.10
CA SER A 9 25.54 40.94 -40.14
C SER A 9 26.30 40.32 -38.95
N THR A 10 26.61 41.09 -37.90
CA THR A 10 27.50 40.66 -36.82
C THR A 10 26.91 40.84 -35.42
N LEU A 11 25.58 40.93 -35.29
CA LEU A 11 24.91 41.05 -33.98
C LEU A 11 24.01 39.86 -33.60
N TYR A 12 23.96 38.82 -34.44
CA TYR A 12 23.19 37.60 -34.16
C TYR A 12 24.02 36.45 -33.56
N PHE A 13 25.32 36.64 -33.32
CA PHE A 13 26.22 35.54 -32.97
C PHE A 13 26.54 35.39 -31.47
N LEU A 14 25.94 36.21 -30.58
CA LEU A 14 26.24 36.17 -29.14
C LEU A 14 25.06 35.75 -28.24
N PHE A 15 23.92 35.34 -28.82
CA PHE A 15 22.77 34.87 -28.04
C PHE A 15 22.49 33.35 -28.15
N PHE A 16 23.36 32.59 -28.83
CA PHE A 16 23.14 31.16 -29.00
C PHE A 16 23.69 30.20 -27.91
N PRO A 17 24.59 30.57 -26.97
CA PRO A 17 25.06 29.58 -25.99
C PRO A 17 24.10 29.40 -24.79
N TYR A 18 23.14 30.30 -24.56
CA TYR A 18 22.26 30.22 -23.38
C TYR A 18 21.08 29.25 -23.52
N LEU A 19 20.61 28.97 -24.75
CA LEU A 19 19.45 28.10 -24.96
C LEU A 19 19.76 26.61 -24.68
N PHE A 20 21.04 26.21 -24.80
CA PHE A 20 21.46 24.82 -24.62
C PHE A 20 21.55 24.43 -23.13
N VAL A 21 21.88 25.38 -22.24
CA VAL A 21 21.99 25.11 -20.79
C VAL A 21 20.61 24.87 -20.16
N SER A 22 19.56 25.55 -20.62
CA SER A 22 18.19 25.33 -20.12
C SER A 22 17.61 23.97 -20.50
N LEU A 23 18.02 23.40 -21.64
CA LEU A 23 17.48 22.12 -22.11
C LEU A 23 18.07 20.93 -21.32
N LEU A 24 19.33 21.02 -20.89
CA LEU A 24 19.97 20.00 -20.05
C LEU A 24 19.34 19.94 -18.64
N PHE A 25 18.99 21.09 -18.07
CA PHE A 25 18.33 21.17 -16.75
C PHE A 25 16.91 20.59 -16.76
N ALA A 26 16.16 20.74 -17.86
CA ALA A 26 14.80 20.19 -17.97
C ALA A 26 14.77 18.65 -17.95
N GLN A 27 15.86 17.98 -18.39
CA GLN A 27 15.95 16.52 -18.31
C GLN A 27 16.27 16.01 -16.90
N GLN A 28 16.93 16.81 -16.05
CA GLN A 28 17.24 16.42 -14.66
C GLN A 28 16.07 16.56 -13.67
N LEU A 29 15.04 17.34 -14.00
CA LEU A 29 13.83 17.47 -13.17
C LEU A 29 12.78 16.37 -13.41
N ASN A 30 12.95 15.57 -14.47
CA ASN A 30 12.01 14.52 -14.87
C ASN A 30 12.44 13.11 -14.46
N THR A 31 13.58 12.94 -13.78
CA THR A 31 13.85 11.68 -13.10
C THR A 31 12.89 11.57 -11.91
N PRO A 32 11.96 10.60 -11.90
CA PRO A 32 11.10 10.39 -10.75
C PRO A 32 11.97 10.22 -9.51
N PRO A 33 11.59 10.77 -8.34
CA PRO A 33 12.36 10.57 -7.12
C PRO A 33 12.59 9.07 -6.90
N GLU A 34 13.86 8.69 -6.87
CA GLU A 34 14.34 7.36 -6.55
C GLU A 34 13.86 7.03 -5.13
N GLY A 35 12.77 6.26 -5.01
CA GLY A 35 12.15 5.99 -3.69
C GLY A 35 10.64 5.77 -3.68
N LEU A 36 9.92 5.97 -4.79
CA LEU A 36 8.50 5.60 -4.91
C LEU A 36 8.31 4.47 -5.92
N GLU A 37 9.04 3.37 -5.77
CA GLU A 37 8.47 2.12 -6.28
C GLU A 37 7.16 1.89 -5.53
N LYS A 38 6.03 2.11 -6.22
CA LYS A 38 4.73 1.62 -5.76
C LYS A 38 4.89 0.13 -5.56
N ARG A 39 5.17 -0.28 -4.32
CA ARG A 39 5.26 -1.68 -3.94
C ARG A 39 3.97 -2.32 -4.41
N LYS A 40 4.08 -3.22 -5.39
CA LYS A 40 2.93 -3.91 -5.93
C LYS A 40 2.40 -4.81 -4.81
N PRO A 41 1.06 -4.91 -4.65
CA PRO A 41 0.51 -5.85 -3.69
C PRO A 41 1.04 -7.26 -4.00
N PRO A 42 1.18 -8.12 -2.99
CA PRO A 42 1.51 -9.52 -3.20
C PRO A 42 0.58 -10.13 -4.25
N LYS A 43 1.12 -10.94 -5.18
CA LYS A 43 0.29 -11.65 -6.17
C LYS A 43 -0.56 -12.77 -5.55
N GLU A 44 -0.31 -13.10 -4.30
CA GLU A 44 -0.96 -14.18 -3.57
C GLU A 44 -2.38 -13.79 -3.12
N LEU A 45 -3.15 -14.81 -2.72
CA LEU A 45 -4.45 -14.60 -2.09
C LEU A 45 -4.27 -13.74 -0.84
N LYS A 46 -5.05 -12.66 -0.73
CA LYS A 46 -5.02 -11.76 0.43
C LYS A 46 -5.44 -12.46 1.72
N LEU A 47 -6.07 -13.62 1.65
CA LEU A 47 -6.44 -14.46 2.78
C LEU A 47 -5.71 -15.79 2.66
N THR A 48 -5.08 -16.26 3.74
CA THR A 48 -4.46 -17.60 3.74
C THR A 48 -5.53 -18.68 3.47
N SER A 49 -5.15 -19.79 2.84
CA SER A 49 -6.10 -20.88 2.47
C SER A 49 -6.94 -21.32 3.67
N ILE A 50 -6.29 -21.51 4.82
CA ILE A 50 -6.94 -21.96 6.05
C ILE A 50 -7.97 -20.97 6.59
N LEU A 51 -7.72 -19.67 6.48
CA LEU A 51 -8.68 -18.63 6.89
C LEU A 51 -9.84 -18.55 5.90
N TYR A 52 -9.58 -18.73 4.60
CA TYR A 52 -10.63 -18.79 3.59
C TYR A 52 -11.55 -19.99 3.83
N GLU A 53 -10.98 -21.17 4.06
CA GLU A 53 -11.70 -22.40 4.38
C GLU A 53 -12.53 -22.24 5.66
N LEU A 54 -11.96 -21.63 6.71
CA LEU A 54 -12.70 -21.29 7.92
C LEU A 54 -13.90 -20.38 7.64
N ALA A 55 -13.75 -19.35 6.80
CA ALA A 55 -14.83 -18.41 6.49
C ALA A 55 -16.03 -19.06 5.80
N ILE A 56 -15.78 -20.04 4.93
CA ILE A 56 -16.81 -20.74 4.16
C ILE A 56 -17.28 -22.05 4.82
N SER A 57 -16.64 -22.49 5.90
CA SER A 57 -16.98 -23.73 6.58
C SER A 57 -18.40 -23.66 7.18
N PRO A 58 -19.24 -24.68 6.99
CA PRO A 58 -20.57 -24.74 7.59
C PRO A 58 -20.52 -24.98 9.11
N ASN A 59 -19.43 -25.55 9.63
CA ASN A 59 -19.21 -25.75 11.06
C ASN A 59 -17.85 -25.18 11.44
N ARG A 60 -17.86 -23.88 11.76
CA ARG A 60 -16.65 -23.07 11.95
C ARG A 60 -15.93 -23.42 13.23
N GLU A 61 -16.68 -23.73 14.29
CA GLU A 61 -16.17 -24.10 15.60
C GLU A 61 -15.40 -25.43 15.54
N ASN A 62 -15.97 -26.44 14.87
CA ASN A 62 -15.28 -27.72 14.68
C ASN A 62 -14.04 -27.56 13.81
N PHE A 63 -14.15 -26.87 12.67
CA PHE A 63 -13.02 -26.60 11.80
C PHE A 63 -11.88 -25.90 12.56
N ALA A 64 -12.21 -24.83 13.31
CA ALA A 64 -11.21 -24.11 14.08
C ALA A 64 -10.53 -25.00 15.14
N THR A 65 -11.30 -25.88 15.79
CA THR A 65 -10.74 -26.83 16.76
C THR A 65 -9.79 -27.82 16.10
N GLU A 66 -10.19 -28.44 14.98
CA GLU A 66 -9.37 -29.39 14.21
C GLU A 66 -8.07 -28.75 13.71
N HIS A 67 -8.13 -27.47 13.35
CA HIS A 67 -7.01 -26.71 12.82
C HIS A 67 -6.25 -25.87 13.86
N ASN A 68 -6.57 -26.02 15.15
CA ASN A 68 -5.95 -25.28 16.26
C ASN A 68 -6.01 -23.74 16.11
N ILE A 69 -7.12 -23.23 15.55
CA ILE A 69 -7.40 -21.81 15.39
C ILE A 69 -8.18 -21.32 16.61
N PRO A 70 -7.64 -20.39 17.42
CA PRO A 70 -8.37 -19.85 18.55
C PRO A 70 -9.53 -18.97 18.07
N LEU A 71 -10.75 -19.34 18.48
CA LEU A 71 -11.95 -18.52 18.29
C LEU A 71 -12.36 -17.86 19.61
N HIS A 72 -12.74 -16.60 19.53
CA HIS A 72 -13.33 -15.85 20.62
C HIS A 72 -14.64 -15.23 20.12
N GLU A 73 -15.78 -15.78 20.55
CA GLU A 73 -17.12 -15.26 20.20
C GLU A 73 -17.34 -15.11 18.68
N GLY A 74 -16.94 -16.11 17.89
CA GLY A 74 -17.05 -16.07 16.42
C GLY A 74 -16.04 -15.14 15.72
N ARG A 75 -15.03 -14.66 16.46
CA ARG A 75 -13.92 -13.86 15.94
C ARG A 75 -12.62 -14.64 15.96
N VAL A 76 -11.74 -14.32 15.01
CA VAL A 76 -10.40 -14.89 14.89
C VAL A 76 -9.39 -13.77 15.05
N ARG A 77 -8.33 -14.04 15.82
CA ARG A 77 -7.20 -13.11 15.90
C ARG A 77 -6.30 -13.29 14.68
N VAL A 78 -6.07 -12.19 13.96
CA VAL A 78 -5.27 -12.19 12.72
C VAL A 78 -4.28 -11.03 12.70
N PHE A 79 -3.27 -11.18 11.85
CA PHE A 79 -2.43 -10.10 11.36
C PHE A 79 -2.94 -9.60 10.00
N ILE A 80 -3.17 -8.31 9.88
CA ILE A 80 -3.60 -7.66 8.64
C ILE A 80 -2.47 -6.75 8.18
N TYR A 81 -1.83 -7.12 7.07
CA TYR A 81 -0.84 -6.29 6.40
C TYR A 81 -1.55 -5.32 5.46
N LEU A 82 -1.23 -4.05 5.60
CA LEU A 82 -1.85 -2.95 4.89
C LEU A 82 -0.88 -2.35 3.88
N ASP A 83 -1.43 -1.71 2.85
CA ASP A 83 -0.65 -0.92 1.90
C ASP A 83 0.09 0.22 2.65
N PRO A 84 1.44 0.26 2.65
CA PRO A 84 2.19 1.35 3.27
C PRO A 84 1.88 2.73 2.66
N ALA A 85 1.41 2.77 1.41
CA ALA A 85 1.02 3.99 0.71
C ALA A 85 -0.40 4.47 1.07
N SER A 86 -1.20 3.65 1.77
CA SER A 86 -2.54 4.05 2.23
C SER A 86 -2.48 5.23 3.21
N ARG A 87 -3.55 6.01 3.28
CA ARG A 87 -3.64 7.11 4.24
C ARG A 87 -3.97 6.59 5.63
N LYS A 88 -3.48 7.27 6.67
CA LYS A 88 -3.80 6.91 8.07
C LYS A 88 -5.32 6.84 8.32
N SER A 89 -6.07 7.79 7.77
CA SER A 89 -7.54 7.84 7.87
C SER A 89 -8.23 6.63 7.24
N GLU A 90 -7.71 6.13 6.11
CA GLU A 90 -8.24 4.93 5.45
C GLU A 90 -7.99 3.70 6.32
N ARG A 91 -6.79 3.56 6.89
CA ARG A 91 -6.45 2.48 7.83
C ARG A 91 -7.32 2.49 9.08
N GLU A 92 -7.54 3.68 9.66
CA GLU A 92 -8.41 3.84 10.84
C GLU A 92 -9.89 3.54 10.53
N SER A 93 -10.33 3.80 9.28
CA SER A 93 -11.72 3.52 8.86
C SER A 93 -12.02 2.02 8.73
N LEU A 94 -11.00 1.22 8.40
CA LEU A 94 -11.11 -0.24 8.23
C LEU A 94 -11.63 -0.93 9.50
N GLY A 95 -11.15 -0.49 10.67
CA GLY A 95 -11.60 -1.04 11.96
C GLY A 95 -13.10 -0.83 12.22
N LYS A 96 -13.61 0.36 11.86
CA LYS A 96 -15.01 0.75 12.07
C LYS A 96 -15.96 0.10 11.06
N GLY A 97 -15.53 -0.05 9.81
CA GLY A 97 -16.37 -0.58 8.73
C GLY A 97 -16.72 -2.07 8.89
N TYR A 98 -15.84 -2.84 9.53
CA TYR A 98 -15.92 -4.30 9.56
C TYR A 98 -16.07 -4.89 10.98
N ASN A 99 -16.45 -4.05 11.96
CA ASN A 99 -16.59 -4.45 13.38
C ASN A 99 -15.33 -5.17 13.93
N ILE A 100 -14.16 -4.69 13.50
CA ILE A 100 -12.87 -5.28 13.85
C ILE A 100 -12.39 -4.63 15.15
N GLU A 101 -12.00 -5.46 16.12
CA GLU A 101 -11.36 -4.98 17.34
C GLU A 101 -9.84 -4.96 17.14
N VAL A 102 -9.26 -3.77 17.09
CA VAL A 102 -7.81 -3.59 16.90
C VAL A 102 -7.11 -3.71 18.25
N GLU A 103 -6.35 -4.78 18.43
CA GLU A 103 -5.55 -5.03 19.66
C GLU A 103 -4.23 -4.28 19.64
N LYS A 104 -3.57 -4.24 18.47
CA LYS A 104 -2.28 -3.56 18.29
C LYS A 104 -2.13 -3.07 16.87
N GLN A 105 -1.54 -1.89 16.72
CA GLN A 105 -1.29 -1.27 15.42
C GLN A 105 0.15 -0.78 15.31
N SER A 106 0.78 -1.06 14.17
CA SER A 106 1.96 -0.38 13.65
C SER A 106 1.65 0.19 12.26
N ASN A 107 2.61 0.87 11.63
CA ASN A 107 2.39 1.66 10.41
C ASN A 107 1.54 0.94 9.34
N ASP A 108 1.92 -0.28 8.99
CA ASP A 108 1.39 -1.11 7.90
C ASP A 108 0.91 -2.49 8.36
N LEU A 109 0.75 -2.69 9.68
CA LEU A 109 0.36 -3.97 10.25
C LEU A 109 -0.60 -3.76 11.42
N LEU A 110 -1.74 -4.47 11.37
CA LEU A 110 -2.71 -4.55 12.45
C LEU A 110 -2.71 -5.95 13.03
N ARG A 111 -2.81 -6.04 14.36
CA ARG A 111 -3.28 -7.23 15.05
C ARG A 111 -4.69 -6.96 15.52
N ALA A 112 -5.62 -7.83 15.15
CA ALA A 112 -7.02 -7.59 15.42
C ALA A 112 -7.83 -8.87 15.58
N LEU A 113 -8.93 -8.77 16.32
CA LEU A 113 -10.01 -9.77 16.34
C LEU A 113 -11.02 -9.40 15.26
N VAL A 114 -11.12 -10.27 14.25
CA VAL A 114 -11.98 -10.07 13.08
C VAL A 114 -13.13 -11.08 13.13
N PRO A 115 -14.40 -10.66 13.00
CA PRO A 115 -15.52 -11.58 12.82
C PRO A 115 -15.31 -12.46 11.58
N ILE A 116 -15.55 -13.77 11.71
CA ILE A 116 -15.34 -14.73 10.60
C ILE A 116 -16.15 -14.34 9.36
N ASP A 117 -17.36 -13.81 9.55
CA ASP A 117 -18.26 -13.38 8.47
C ASP A 117 -17.71 -12.21 7.63
N GLU A 118 -16.94 -11.33 8.25
CA GLU A 118 -16.39 -10.14 7.60
C GLU A 118 -15.06 -10.41 6.89
N MET A 119 -14.44 -11.55 7.18
CA MET A 119 -13.07 -11.87 6.79
C MET A 119 -12.88 -11.91 5.26
N ILE A 120 -13.88 -12.42 4.52
CA ILE A 120 -13.86 -12.43 3.05
C ILE A 120 -14.02 -11.01 2.49
N GLN A 121 -14.92 -10.19 3.04
CA GLN A 121 -15.12 -8.83 2.54
C GLN A 121 -13.93 -7.93 2.85
N LEU A 122 -13.40 -8.04 4.07
CA LEU A 122 -12.15 -7.41 4.48
C LEU A 122 -11.00 -7.74 3.53
N SER A 123 -10.90 -8.98 3.06
CA SER A 123 -9.86 -9.37 2.11
C SER A 123 -9.97 -8.67 0.75
N LYS A 124 -11.14 -8.14 0.37
CA LYS A 124 -11.33 -7.45 -0.92
C LYS A 124 -10.89 -6.00 -0.87
N GLU A 125 -10.73 -5.43 0.32
CA GLU A 125 -10.32 -4.04 0.50
C GLU A 125 -9.00 -3.73 -0.21
N SER A 126 -8.95 -2.61 -0.94
CA SER A 126 -7.78 -2.26 -1.75
C SER A 126 -6.53 -2.04 -0.88
N ILE A 127 -6.74 -1.51 0.33
CA ILE A 127 -5.67 -1.23 1.28
C ILE A 127 -5.18 -2.46 2.05
N VAL A 128 -5.90 -3.60 1.98
CA VAL A 128 -5.48 -4.86 2.60
C VAL A 128 -4.62 -5.63 1.62
N TRP A 129 -3.38 -5.93 2.02
CA TRP A 129 -2.43 -6.73 1.23
C TRP A 129 -2.49 -8.21 1.61
N SER A 130 -2.58 -8.52 2.89
CA SER A 130 -2.75 -9.90 3.34
C SER A 130 -3.33 -9.98 4.76
N ILE A 131 -3.96 -11.11 5.06
CA ILE A 131 -4.55 -11.48 6.34
C ILE A 131 -4.02 -12.88 6.68
N THR A 132 -3.31 -12.99 7.80
CA THR A 132 -2.67 -14.23 8.22
C THR A 132 -2.96 -14.54 9.69
N LEU A 133 -2.88 -15.82 10.06
CA LEU A 133 -2.93 -16.22 11.46
C LEU A 133 -1.60 -15.85 12.15
N PRO A 134 -1.62 -15.58 13.47
CA PRO A 134 -0.40 -15.43 14.23
C PRO A 134 0.35 -16.77 14.34
N ASP A 135 1.67 -16.76 14.11
CA ASP A 135 2.53 -17.96 14.14
C ASP A 135 2.52 -18.72 15.48
N ARG A 136 2.15 -18.03 16.56
CA ARG A 136 2.02 -18.61 17.90
C ARG A 136 0.65 -18.27 18.46
N PRO A 137 -0.01 -19.22 19.15
CA PRO A 137 -1.19 -18.90 19.93
C PRO A 137 -0.81 -17.79 20.90
N THR A 138 -1.38 -16.62 20.66
CA THR A 138 -1.21 -15.47 21.53
C THR A 138 -2.15 -15.66 22.69
N LYS A 139 -1.63 -15.55 23.92
CA LYS A 139 -2.46 -15.63 25.12
C LYS A 139 -3.59 -14.57 25.04
N PRO A 140 -4.79 -14.90 25.57
CA PRO A 140 -5.89 -13.95 25.65
C PRO A 140 -5.49 -12.69 26.42
#